data_AF-D8PNW2-F1
#
_entry.id   AF-D8PNW2-F1
#
_cell.length_a   1.000
_cell.length_b   1.000
_cell.length_c   1.000
_cell.angle_alpha   90.00
_cell.angle_beta   90.00
_cell.angle_gamma   90.00
#
_symmetry.space_group_name_H-M   'P 1'
#
loop_
_entity.id
_entity.type
_entity.pdbx_description
1 polymer ?
#
loop_
_entity_poly.entity_id
_entity_poly.type
_entity_poly.pdbx_seq_one_letter_code
_entity_poly.pdbx_strand_id
1 'polypeptide(L)'
;MHRRQQHLQNVIACLEVLTANLSETSDKLRADYQDHLSALSDAEAKMRIVAEIEQANAEAEKIAQAKNTILYESAQFRLPDLWHIASPPRDKVFEYREKVFGTGGRRFPPGVRGAHGRFNRLQWTLDGKARAVDQYGRTESEDEEEERIDPNGQFIMRDREEAEEDVVEHPAMKPMWLLRLFTSWGTWRGKSEGKKDKEKEGAASSGESGERKVASGSGERKEDVVSPVSPTSDSTDALSPMPP
;
A
#
# COMPACT_ATOMS: atom_id res chain seq x y z
N MET A 1 -67.08 -26.25 -61.42
CA MET A 1 -65.63 -26.50 -61.37
C MET A 1 -64.78 -25.20 -61.38
N HIS A 2 -65.11 -24.15 -62.15
CA HIS A 2 -64.27 -22.94 -62.29
C HIS A 2 -64.04 -22.14 -60.98
N ARG A 3 -65.05 -22.02 -60.09
CA ARG A 3 -64.89 -21.28 -58.82
C ARG A 3 -63.81 -21.88 -57.90
N ARG A 4 -63.72 -23.21 -57.84
CA ARG A 4 -62.68 -23.90 -57.04
C ARG A 4 -61.29 -23.64 -57.62
N GLN A 5 -61.17 -23.63 -58.94
CA GLN A 5 -59.91 -23.35 -59.62
C GLN A 5 -59.44 -21.90 -59.37
N GLN A 6 -60.34 -20.92 -59.46
CA GLN A 6 -60.03 -19.52 -59.12
C GLN A 6 -59.63 -19.35 -57.65
N HIS A 7 -60.31 -20.03 -56.72
CA HIS A 7 -59.95 -19.98 -55.31
C HIS A 7 -58.55 -20.56 -55.05
N LEU A 8 -58.21 -21.70 -55.67
CA LEU A 8 -56.88 -22.28 -55.55
C LEU A 8 -55.79 -21.36 -56.15
N GLN A 9 -56.06 -20.72 -57.29
CA GLN A 9 -55.16 -19.73 -57.88
C GLN A 9 -54.92 -18.54 -56.94
N ASN A 10 -55.98 -18.03 -56.31
CA ASN A 10 -55.85 -16.94 -55.33
C ASN A 10 -55.04 -17.38 -54.10
N VAL A 11 -55.25 -18.60 -53.61
CA VAL A 11 -54.47 -19.14 -52.47
C VAL A 11 -53.00 -19.29 -52.86
N ILE A 12 -52.70 -19.80 -54.05
CA ILE A 12 -51.32 -19.91 -54.56
C ILE A 12 -50.68 -18.52 -54.65
N ALA A 13 -51.36 -17.54 -55.22
CA ALA A 13 -50.85 -16.17 -55.31
C ALA A 13 -50.58 -15.56 -53.92
N CYS A 14 -51.49 -15.76 -52.95
CA CYS A 14 -51.26 -15.32 -51.57
C CYS A 14 -50.04 -16.01 -50.93
N LEU A 15 -49.87 -17.32 -51.16
CA LEU A 15 -48.72 -18.06 -50.66
C LEU A 15 -47.42 -17.57 -51.29
N GLU A 16 -47.40 -17.29 -52.60
CA GLU A 16 -46.24 -16.74 -53.30
C GLU A 16 -45.83 -15.36 -52.77
N VAL A 17 -46.81 -14.50 -52.46
CA VAL A 17 -46.53 -13.19 -51.83
C VAL A 17 -45.96 -13.38 -50.42
N LEU A 18 -46.53 -14.29 -49.62
CA LEU A 18 -46.03 -14.55 -48.27
C LEU A 18 -44.64 -15.15 -48.29
N THR A 19 -44.34 -16.09 -49.19
CA THR A 19 -43.01 -16.68 -49.32
C THR A 19 -41.98 -15.65 -49.77
N ALA A 20 -42.32 -14.79 -50.74
CA ALA A 20 -41.45 -13.70 -51.18
C ALA A 20 -41.13 -12.72 -50.03
N ASN A 21 -42.15 -12.33 -49.27
CA ASN A 21 -41.97 -11.44 -48.12
C ASN A 21 -41.11 -12.09 -47.02
N LEU A 22 -41.32 -13.39 -46.75
CA LEU A 22 -40.53 -14.13 -45.76
C LEU A 22 -39.08 -14.33 -46.20
N SER A 23 -38.82 -14.57 -47.49
CA SER A 23 -37.44 -14.62 -47.99
C SER A 23 -36.78 -13.26 -47.89
N GLU A 24 -37.48 -12.18 -48.25
CA GLU A 24 -36.93 -10.83 -48.20
C GLU A 24 -36.59 -10.40 -46.77
N THR A 25 -37.46 -10.68 -45.79
CA THR A 25 -37.16 -10.39 -44.38
C THR A 25 -36.03 -11.27 -43.85
N SER A 26 -35.98 -12.55 -44.25
CA SER A 26 -34.88 -13.44 -43.87
C SER A 26 -33.54 -12.95 -44.41
N ASP A 27 -33.50 -12.46 -45.65
CA ASP A 27 -32.27 -11.94 -46.27
C ASP A 27 -31.85 -10.62 -45.64
N LYS A 28 -32.80 -9.73 -45.30
CA LYS A 28 -32.51 -8.51 -44.54
C LYS A 28 -31.90 -8.82 -43.17
N LEU A 29 -32.48 -9.74 -42.41
CA LEU A 29 -31.95 -10.13 -41.10
C LEU A 29 -30.55 -10.74 -41.21
N ARG A 30 -30.26 -11.49 -42.28
CA ARG A 30 -28.91 -12.02 -42.52
C ARG A 30 -27.92 -10.91 -42.87
N ALA A 31 -28.31 -9.97 -43.72
CA ALA A 31 -27.47 -8.83 -44.08
C ALA A 31 -27.17 -7.96 -42.85
N ASP A 32 -28.20 -7.59 -42.08
CA ASP A 32 -28.04 -6.81 -40.85
C ASP A 32 -27.12 -7.53 -39.85
N TYR A 33 -27.27 -8.84 -39.70
CA TYR A 33 -26.36 -9.62 -38.84
C TYR A 33 -24.92 -9.57 -39.34
N GLN A 34 -24.70 -9.79 -40.64
CA GLN A 34 -23.37 -9.75 -41.24
C GLN A 34 -22.70 -8.37 -41.11
N ASP A 35 -23.48 -7.30 -41.27
CA ASP A 35 -23.00 -5.92 -41.12
C ASP A 35 -22.56 -5.63 -39.67
N HIS A 36 -23.24 -6.22 -38.69
CA HIS A 36 -22.95 -6.03 -37.26
C HIS A 36 -21.96 -7.04 -36.65
N LEU A 37 -21.52 -8.06 -37.41
CA LEU A 37 -20.55 -9.04 -36.91
C LEU A 37 -19.26 -8.41 -36.39
N SER A 38 -18.74 -7.40 -37.10
CA SER A 38 -17.51 -6.69 -36.70
C SER A 38 -17.69 -5.92 -35.39
N ALA A 39 -18.81 -5.21 -35.23
CA ALA A 39 -19.13 -4.48 -34.02
C ALA A 39 -19.31 -5.42 -32.81
N LEU A 40 -19.91 -6.60 -33.03
CA LEU A 40 -20.01 -7.64 -32.00
C LEU A 40 -18.64 -8.19 -31.61
N SER A 41 -17.76 -8.51 -32.57
CA SER A 41 -16.41 -8.98 -32.27
C SER A 41 -15.57 -7.92 -31.54
N ASP A 42 -15.74 -6.65 -31.88
CA ASP A 42 -15.06 -5.54 -31.19
C ASP A 42 -15.58 -5.36 -29.77
N ALA A 43 -16.89 -5.53 -29.55
CA ALA A 43 -17.49 -5.47 -28.23
C ALA A 43 -17.01 -6.65 -27.36
N GLU A 44 -16.94 -7.86 -27.91
CA GLU A 44 -16.38 -9.02 -27.22
C GLU A 44 -14.91 -8.81 -26.84
N ALA A 45 -14.09 -8.27 -27.76
CA ALA A 45 -12.69 -7.97 -27.48
C ALA A 45 -12.55 -6.95 -26.33
N LYS A 46 -13.37 -5.89 -26.32
CA LYS A 46 -13.39 -4.90 -25.23
C LYS A 46 -13.85 -5.53 -23.90
N MET A 47 -14.86 -6.40 -23.95
CA MET A 47 -15.35 -7.08 -22.75
C MET A 47 -14.28 -7.99 -22.12
N ARG A 48 -13.44 -8.65 -22.92
CA ARG A 48 -12.30 -9.43 -22.42
C ARG A 48 -11.28 -8.54 -21.70
N ILE A 49 -10.94 -7.38 -22.26
CA ILE A 49 -10.03 -6.42 -21.63
C ILE A 49 -10.60 -5.92 -20.29
N VAL A 50 -11.90 -5.61 -20.24
CA VAL A 50 -12.56 -5.20 -18.99
C VAL A 50 -12.49 -6.31 -17.94
N ALA A 51 -12.76 -7.56 -18.32
CA ALA A 51 -12.66 -8.70 -17.41
C ALA A 51 -11.24 -8.90 -16.86
N GLU A 52 -10.21 -8.72 -17.70
CA GLU A 52 -8.80 -8.77 -17.26
C GLU A 52 -8.46 -7.64 -16.26
N ILE A 53 -8.96 -6.43 -16.50
CA ILE A 53 -8.79 -5.29 -15.58
C ILE A 53 -9.49 -5.56 -14.24
N GLU A 54 -10.71 -6.10 -14.27
CA GLU A 54 -11.45 -6.46 -13.05
C GLU A 54 -10.74 -7.55 -12.25
N GLN A 55 -10.18 -8.56 -12.93
CA GLN A 55 -9.38 -9.58 -12.28
C GLN A 55 -8.13 -8.98 -11.60
N ALA A 56 -7.38 -8.14 -12.32
CA ALA A 56 -6.19 -7.48 -11.77
C ALA A 56 -6.53 -6.56 -10.58
N ASN A 57 -7.68 -5.86 -10.63
CA ASN A 57 -8.17 -5.06 -9.51
C ASN A 57 -8.50 -5.93 -8.29
N ALA A 58 -9.17 -7.07 -8.48
CA ALA A 58 -9.46 -8.00 -7.39
C ALA A 58 -8.19 -8.57 -6.75
N GLU A 59 -7.13 -8.79 -7.53
CA GLU A 59 -5.81 -9.20 -7.02
C GLU A 59 -5.14 -8.06 -6.23
N ALA A 60 -5.17 -6.83 -6.76
CA ALA A 60 -4.64 -5.66 -6.07
C ALA A 60 -5.35 -5.40 -4.72
N GLU A 61 -6.66 -5.58 -4.65
CA GLU A 61 -7.43 -5.47 -3.41
C GLU A 61 -7.01 -6.51 -2.36
N LYS A 62 -6.77 -7.76 -2.78
CA LYS A 62 -6.25 -8.80 -1.88
C LYS A 62 -4.89 -8.43 -1.30
N ILE A 63 -3.99 -7.90 -2.13
CA ILE A 63 -2.67 -7.43 -1.68
C ILE A 63 -2.81 -6.24 -0.73
N ALA A 64 -3.71 -5.30 -1.02
CA ALA A 64 -3.97 -4.15 -0.16
C ALA A 64 -4.52 -4.59 1.20
N GLN A 65 -5.43 -5.56 1.24
CA GLN A 65 -5.93 -6.16 2.48
C GLN A 65 -4.80 -6.82 3.26
N ALA A 66 -3.99 -7.67 2.63
CA ALA A 66 -2.85 -8.34 3.28
C ALA A 66 -1.85 -7.33 3.87
N LYS A 67 -1.53 -6.27 3.11
CA LYS A 67 -0.66 -5.18 3.58
C LYS A 67 -1.27 -4.48 4.79
N ASN A 68 -2.56 -4.14 4.74
CA ASN A 68 -3.22 -3.49 5.86
C ASN A 68 -3.22 -4.38 7.10
N THR A 69 -3.46 -5.68 6.96
CA THR A 69 -3.36 -6.65 8.06
C THR A 69 -1.97 -6.62 8.70
N ILE A 70 -0.90 -6.68 7.89
CA ILE A 70 0.48 -6.60 8.39
C ILE A 70 0.73 -5.26 9.09
N LEU A 71 0.21 -4.15 8.55
CA LEU A 71 0.34 -2.85 9.19
C LEU A 71 -0.37 -2.82 10.55
N TYR A 72 -1.58 -3.37 10.65
CA TYR A 72 -2.31 -3.48 11.92
C TYR A 72 -1.56 -4.34 12.94
N GLU A 73 -1.04 -5.50 12.52
CA GLU A 73 -0.24 -6.36 13.38
C GLU A 73 1.04 -5.66 13.84
N SER A 74 1.78 -5.02 12.92
CA SER A 74 3.00 -4.27 13.24
C SER A 74 2.74 -3.13 14.22
N ALA A 75 1.60 -2.44 14.09
CA ALA A 75 1.20 -1.36 15.00
C ALA A 75 0.82 -1.87 16.40
N GLN A 76 0.43 -3.14 16.54
CA GLN A 76 0.20 -3.77 17.85
C GLN A 76 1.53 -4.11 18.56
N PHE A 77 2.62 -4.32 17.82
CA PHE A 77 3.94 -4.57 18.39
C PHE A 77 4.57 -3.28 18.95
N ARG A 78 4.19 -2.94 20.19
CA ARG A 78 4.82 -1.85 20.94
C ARG A 78 6.14 -2.32 21.55
N LEU A 79 7.25 -2.02 20.86
CA LEU A 79 8.62 -2.29 21.31
C LEU A 79 8.87 -1.87 22.77
N PRO A 80 8.41 -0.69 23.26
CA PRO A 80 8.62 -0.32 24.66
C PRO A 80 7.92 -1.27 25.64
N ASP A 81 6.68 -1.68 25.35
CA ASP A 81 5.91 -2.58 26.22
C ASP A 81 6.57 -3.97 26.29
N LEU A 82 7.04 -4.48 25.15
CA LEU A 82 7.84 -5.72 25.08
C LEU A 82 9.11 -5.63 25.92
N TRP A 83 9.83 -4.51 25.83
CA TRP A 83 11.03 -4.28 26.64
C TRP A 83 10.72 -4.23 28.14
N HIS A 84 9.64 -3.54 28.53
CA HIS A 84 9.19 -3.50 29.93
C HIS A 84 8.76 -4.86 30.47
N ILE A 85 8.23 -5.75 29.63
CA ILE A 85 7.91 -7.14 30.00
C ILE A 85 9.19 -7.99 30.10
N ALA A 86 10.16 -7.77 29.20
CA ALA A 86 11.38 -8.56 29.12
C ALA A 86 12.49 -8.12 30.09
N SER A 87 12.53 -6.86 30.52
CA SER A 87 13.62 -6.34 31.35
C SER A 87 13.67 -6.98 32.75
N PRO A 88 12.55 -7.13 33.51
CA PRO A 88 12.62 -7.69 34.86
C PRO A 88 13.14 -9.15 34.94
N PRO A 89 12.70 -10.10 34.09
CA PRO A 89 13.27 -11.45 34.13
C PRO A 89 14.73 -11.47 33.66
N ARG A 90 15.12 -10.60 32.72
CA ARG A 90 16.52 -10.45 32.29
C ARG A 90 17.42 -10.01 33.45
N ASP A 91 16.99 -9.00 34.20
CA ASP A 91 17.74 -8.48 35.35
C ASP A 91 17.92 -9.57 36.42
N LYS A 92 16.88 -10.36 36.69
CA LYS A 92 16.96 -11.51 37.60
C LYS A 92 17.99 -12.56 37.15
N VAL A 93 18.08 -12.84 35.85
CA VAL A 93 19.11 -13.77 35.32
C VAL A 93 20.51 -13.21 35.57
N PHE A 94 20.70 -11.90 35.38
CA PHE A 94 21.98 -11.27 35.68
C PHE A 94 22.32 -11.32 37.17
N GLU A 95 21.36 -11.06 38.05
CA GLU A 95 21.54 -11.22 39.50
C GLU A 95 21.91 -12.66 39.88
N TYR A 96 21.24 -13.67 39.31
CA TYR A 96 21.56 -15.07 39.58
C TYR A 96 22.94 -15.46 39.06
N ARG A 97 23.33 -15.00 37.87
CA ARG A 97 24.67 -15.22 37.33
C ARG A 97 25.74 -14.58 38.22
N GLU A 98 25.48 -13.37 38.72
CA GLU A 98 26.39 -12.72 39.66
C GLU A 98 26.55 -13.53 40.95
N LYS A 99 25.45 -14.04 41.51
CA LYS A 99 25.46 -14.89 42.71
C LYS A 99 26.24 -16.19 42.51
N VAL A 100 26.10 -16.83 41.35
CA VAL A 100 26.73 -18.14 41.05
C VAL A 100 28.21 -17.99 40.69
N PHE A 101 28.56 -17.03 39.84
CA PHE A 101 29.92 -16.87 39.31
C PHE A 101 30.76 -15.83 40.07
N GLY A 102 30.18 -15.15 41.07
CA GLY A 102 30.90 -14.39 42.09
C GLY A 102 31.68 -13.16 41.63
N THR A 103 31.48 -12.69 40.40
CA THR A 103 32.38 -11.69 39.76
C THR A 103 31.69 -10.48 39.12
N GLY A 104 30.37 -10.32 39.23
CA GLY A 104 29.59 -9.46 38.32
C GLY A 104 29.33 -7.99 38.70
N GLY A 105 29.56 -7.55 39.95
CA GLY A 105 29.11 -6.22 40.38
C GLY A 105 30.16 -5.10 40.36
N ARG A 106 31.45 -5.45 40.40
CA ARG A 106 32.53 -4.45 40.44
C ARG A 106 32.92 -4.06 39.03
N ARG A 107 32.67 -2.79 38.69
CA ARG A 107 33.24 -2.16 37.49
C ARG A 107 34.75 -2.23 37.60
N PHE A 108 35.38 -2.89 36.63
CA PHE A 108 36.84 -2.90 36.55
C PHE A 108 37.34 -1.52 36.09
N PRO A 109 38.51 -1.08 36.54
CA PRO A 109 39.17 0.08 35.96
C PRO A 109 39.43 -0.16 34.47
N PRO A 110 39.42 0.91 33.64
CA PRO A 110 39.76 0.78 32.23
C PRO A 110 41.16 0.16 32.07
N GLY A 111 41.30 -0.79 31.14
CA GLY A 111 42.54 -1.51 30.83
C GLY A 111 42.77 -2.80 31.63
N VAL A 112 41.96 -3.11 32.64
CA VAL A 112 42.09 -4.34 33.43
C VAL A 112 41.21 -5.44 32.85
N ARG A 113 41.81 -6.59 32.51
CA ARG A 113 41.09 -7.79 32.01
C ARG A 113 40.19 -7.54 30.79
N GLY A 114 40.60 -6.64 29.89
CA GLY A 114 39.85 -6.28 28.68
C GLY A 114 38.68 -5.33 28.92
N ALA A 115 38.55 -4.73 30.11
CA ALA A 115 37.56 -3.70 30.37
C ALA A 115 37.96 -2.38 29.67
N HIS A 116 37.06 -1.83 28.85
CA HIS A 116 37.27 -0.56 28.16
C HIS A 116 35.97 0.23 28.02
N GLY A 117 36.06 1.55 28.10
CA GLY A 117 34.94 2.46 27.82
C GLY A 117 33.69 2.15 28.64
N ARG A 118 32.64 1.66 27.97
CA ARG A 118 31.35 1.25 28.57
C ARG A 118 31.36 -0.22 29.02
N PHE A 119 32.18 -1.06 28.41
CA PHE A 119 32.32 -2.50 28.69
C PHE A 119 33.20 -2.78 29.92
N ASN A 120 32.78 -2.31 31.09
CA ASN A 120 33.58 -2.41 32.32
C ASN A 120 33.19 -3.56 33.25
N ARG A 121 32.29 -4.45 32.83
CA ARG A 121 31.83 -5.61 33.64
C ARG A 121 32.29 -6.91 33.01
N LEU A 122 32.77 -7.85 33.83
CA LEU A 122 33.09 -9.20 33.37
C LEU A 122 31.89 -10.11 33.64
N GLN A 123 31.41 -10.79 32.59
CA GLN A 123 30.38 -11.81 32.70
C GLN A 123 30.93 -13.15 32.21
N TRP A 124 30.59 -14.22 32.93
CA TRP A 124 30.90 -15.58 32.51
C TRP A 124 29.78 -16.12 31.63
N THR A 125 30.14 -16.69 30.50
CA THR A 125 29.22 -17.47 29.67
C THR A 125 29.02 -18.86 30.27
N LEU A 126 27.97 -19.57 29.86
CA LEU A 126 27.74 -20.96 30.27
C LEU A 126 28.88 -21.89 29.85
N ASP A 127 29.63 -21.51 28.81
CA ASP A 127 30.83 -22.22 28.33
C ASP A 127 32.07 -22.03 29.22
N GLY A 128 31.95 -21.25 30.30
CA GLY A 128 33.07 -20.95 31.19
C GLY A 128 34.07 -19.96 30.60
N LYS A 129 33.68 -19.16 29.59
CA LYS A 129 34.51 -18.08 29.06
C LYS A 129 34.12 -16.74 29.70
N ALA A 130 35.10 -15.96 30.11
CA ALA A 130 34.87 -14.59 30.58
C ALA A 130 34.79 -13.63 29.38
N ARG A 131 33.78 -12.75 29.36
CA ARG A 131 33.62 -11.68 28.37
C ARG A 131 33.44 -10.34 29.06
N ALA A 132 33.95 -9.28 28.45
CA ALA A 132 33.70 -7.90 28.87
C ALA A 132 32.36 -7.43 28.28
N VAL A 133 31.57 -6.78 29.12
CA VAL A 133 30.14 -6.54 28.87
C VAL A 133 29.74 -5.17 29.44
N ASP A 134 28.80 -4.49 28.76
CA ASP A 134 28.24 -3.20 29.19
C ASP A 134 27.20 -3.36 30.33
N GLN A 135 26.68 -2.23 30.84
CA GLN A 135 25.63 -2.17 31.86
C GLN A 135 24.38 -3.00 31.51
N TYR A 136 24.10 -3.18 30.22
CA TYR A 136 22.97 -3.96 29.73
C TYR A 136 23.28 -5.45 29.51
N GLY A 137 24.50 -5.91 29.72
CA GLY A 137 24.81 -7.30 29.41
C GLY A 137 25.20 -7.56 27.94
N ARG A 138 25.51 -6.50 27.16
CA ARG A 138 25.94 -6.60 25.75
C ARG A 138 27.45 -6.65 25.61
N THR A 139 27.93 -7.45 24.67
CA THR A 139 29.34 -7.51 24.26
C THR A 139 29.66 -6.45 23.20
N GLU A 140 30.94 -6.14 23.03
CA GLU A 140 31.41 -5.18 22.03
C GLU A 140 30.94 -5.53 20.60
N SER A 141 31.00 -6.81 20.22
CA SER A 141 30.51 -7.26 18.91
C SER A 141 29.00 -7.06 18.73
N GLU A 142 28.21 -7.19 19.80
CA GLU A 142 26.76 -6.96 19.74
C GLU A 142 26.44 -5.46 19.67
N ASP A 143 27.21 -4.62 20.38
CA ASP A 143 27.05 -3.17 20.33
C ASP A 143 27.46 -2.61 18.97
N GLU A 144 28.54 -3.13 18.36
CA GLU A 144 28.95 -2.81 16.99
C GLU A 144 27.93 -3.29 15.95
N GLU A 145 27.19 -4.37 16.21
CA GLU A 145 26.10 -4.83 15.35
C GLU A 145 24.85 -3.94 15.50
N GLU A 146 24.54 -3.46 16.71
CA GLU A 146 23.45 -2.51 16.95
C GLU A 146 23.77 -1.11 16.40
N GLU A 147 25.03 -0.65 16.46
CA GLU A 147 25.44 0.64 15.89
C GLU A 147 25.30 0.68 14.36
N ARG A 148 25.25 -0.50 13.70
CA ARG A 148 24.89 -0.60 12.27
C ARG A 148 23.40 -0.38 12.02
N ILE A 149 22.58 -0.33 13.06
CA ILE A 149 21.14 -0.10 12.97
C ILE A 149 20.88 1.34 13.44
N ASP A 150 20.45 2.20 12.52
CA ASP A 150 20.10 3.58 12.84
C ASP A 150 19.00 3.64 13.91
N PRO A 151 18.87 4.74 14.67
CA PRO A 151 17.81 4.94 15.67
C PRO A 151 16.39 4.87 15.08
N ASN A 152 16.26 4.95 13.74
CA ASN A 152 15.01 4.76 13.00
C ASN A 152 14.77 3.29 12.58
N GLY A 153 15.59 2.33 13.03
CA GLY A 153 15.47 0.91 12.71
C GLY A 153 15.87 0.54 11.29
N GLN A 154 16.53 1.44 10.55
CA GLN A 154 17.10 1.14 9.25
C GLN A 154 18.48 0.50 9.45
N PHE A 155 18.66 -0.70 8.90
CA PHE A 155 19.99 -1.28 8.77
C PHE A 155 20.80 -0.37 7.84
N ILE A 156 21.82 0.29 8.38
CA ILE A 156 22.86 0.90 7.59
C ILE A 156 23.71 -0.26 7.08
N MET A 157 23.39 -0.74 5.88
CA MET A 157 24.37 -1.46 5.09
C MET A 157 25.50 -0.45 4.87
N ARG A 158 26.59 -0.59 5.61
CA ARG A 158 27.83 0.11 5.27
C ARG A 158 28.21 -0.43 3.91
N ASP A 159 27.96 0.35 2.86
CA ASP A 159 28.36 0.00 1.51
C ASP A 159 29.83 -0.42 1.57
N ARG A 160 30.08 -1.66 1.18
CA ARG A 160 31.40 -2.27 1.07
C ARG A 160 32.12 -1.65 -0.14
N GLU A 161 32.13 -0.32 -0.23
CA GLU A 161 32.71 0.48 -1.31
C GLU A 161 33.78 1.45 -0.78
N GLU A 162 33.80 1.78 0.53
CA GLU A 162 34.84 2.64 1.13
C GLU A 162 36.24 1.97 1.22
N ALA A 163 36.38 0.70 0.85
CA ALA A 163 37.68 0.02 0.80
C ALA A 163 38.33 0.00 -0.61
N GLU A 164 37.65 0.52 -1.64
CA GLU A 164 38.12 0.51 -3.04
C GLU A 164 38.29 1.91 -3.67
N GLU A 165 37.99 3.00 -2.95
CA GLU A 165 38.13 4.39 -3.45
C GLU A 165 39.57 4.97 -3.41
N ASP A 166 40.60 4.15 -3.16
CA ASP A 166 42.01 4.58 -3.17
C ASP A 166 42.82 3.90 -4.28
N VAL A 167 42.31 3.91 -5.53
CA VAL A 167 43.12 3.70 -6.74
C VAL A 167 42.62 4.59 -7.90
N VAL A 168 43.11 5.83 -7.91
CA VAL A 168 43.75 6.49 -9.06
C VAL A 168 43.09 6.34 -10.45
N GLU A 169 42.37 7.40 -10.84
CA GLU A 169 42.51 8.18 -12.09
C GLU A 169 42.42 7.46 -13.46
N HIS A 170 41.21 7.45 -14.04
CA HIS A 170 41.06 7.43 -15.50
C HIS A 170 40.80 8.85 -16.05
N PRO A 171 41.74 9.45 -16.83
CA PRO A 171 41.66 10.83 -17.31
C PRO A 171 40.79 10.97 -18.59
N ALA A 172 39.63 10.32 -18.67
CA ALA A 172 38.77 10.35 -19.86
C ALA A 172 37.31 10.75 -19.60
N MET A 173 36.87 10.87 -18.34
CA MET A 173 35.53 11.37 -18.04
C MET A 173 35.54 12.90 -17.93
N LYS A 174 34.83 13.53 -18.86
CA LYS A 174 34.55 14.97 -18.88
C LYS A 174 34.06 15.43 -17.50
N PRO A 175 34.48 16.61 -17.04
CA PRO A 175 34.27 16.96 -15.67
C PRO A 175 32.80 17.28 -15.38
N MET A 176 32.23 16.53 -14.42
CA MET A 176 30.83 16.60 -13.98
C MET A 176 30.39 17.97 -13.45
N TRP A 177 31.33 18.89 -13.19
CA TRP A 177 31.00 20.26 -12.82
C TRP A 177 30.29 21.02 -13.95
N LEU A 178 30.55 20.70 -15.22
CA LEU A 178 29.90 21.36 -16.35
C LEU A 178 28.41 20.99 -16.45
N LEU A 179 28.06 19.73 -16.16
CA LEU A 179 26.67 19.28 -16.07
C LEU A 179 25.94 19.97 -14.92
N ARG A 180 26.59 20.19 -13.78
CA ARG A 180 26.02 20.94 -12.64
C ARG A 180 25.84 22.44 -12.96
N LEU A 181 26.67 23.02 -13.80
CA LEU A 181 26.54 24.42 -14.21
C LEU A 181 25.31 24.62 -15.11
N PHE A 182 25.08 23.74 -16.10
CA PHE A 182 23.93 23.86 -17.02
C PHE A 182 22.58 23.58 -16.36
N THR A 183 22.51 22.67 -15.37
CA THR A 183 21.28 22.45 -14.61
C THR A 183 20.95 23.62 -13.68
N SER A 184 21.96 24.30 -13.13
CA SER A 184 21.76 25.46 -12.25
C SER A 184 21.30 26.74 -12.97
N TRP A 185 21.58 26.90 -14.27
CA TRP A 185 21.18 28.08 -15.04
C TRP A 185 19.71 28.02 -15.50
N GLY A 186 19.16 26.81 -15.69
CA GLY A 186 17.78 26.59 -16.16
C GLY A 186 16.68 26.97 -15.16
N THR A 187 17.00 27.05 -13.87
CA THR A 187 16.03 27.36 -12.80
C THR A 187 15.89 28.85 -12.49
N TRP A 188 16.81 29.71 -12.94
CA TRP A 188 16.74 31.16 -12.72
C TRP A 188 15.72 31.87 -13.64
N ARG A 189 15.53 31.41 -14.89
CA ARG A 189 14.74 32.16 -15.91
C ARG A 189 13.23 31.88 -15.95
N GLY A 190 12.66 31.18 -14.96
CA GLY A 190 11.26 30.75 -14.99
C GLY A 190 10.47 31.05 -13.72
N LYS A 191 10.20 32.33 -13.41
CA LYS A 191 8.95 32.86 -12.81
C LYS A 191 9.13 34.31 -12.32
N SER A 192 8.97 35.26 -13.23
CA SER A 192 8.37 36.54 -12.90
C SER A 192 7.51 36.99 -14.08
N GLU A 193 6.19 36.99 -13.94
CA GLU A 193 5.35 38.11 -14.40
C GLU A 193 3.86 37.88 -14.13
N GLY A 194 3.26 38.91 -13.51
CA GLY A 194 1.87 39.28 -13.67
C GLY A 194 1.11 39.42 -12.35
N LYS A 195 0.50 40.54 -11.96
CA LYS A 195 0.51 41.94 -12.38
C LYS A 195 -0.29 42.68 -11.29
N LYS A 196 0.20 43.82 -10.80
CA LYS A 196 -0.50 44.75 -9.89
C LYS A 196 -1.26 45.82 -10.71
N ASP A 197 -2.11 46.58 -10.00
CA ASP A 197 -2.61 47.96 -10.23
C ASP A 197 -4.14 48.05 -10.50
N LYS A 198 -4.94 48.96 -9.92
CA LYS A 198 -4.77 50.06 -8.93
C LYS A 198 -6.14 50.71 -8.65
N GLU A 199 -6.32 51.31 -7.46
CA GLU A 199 -7.06 52.58 -7.13
C GLU A 199 -8.59 52.69 -7.42
N LYS A 200 -9.47 53.26 -6.57
CA LYS A 200 -9.38 54.50 -5.76
C LYS A 200 -10.53 54.65 -4.72
N GLU A 201 -10.18 55.29 -3.60
CA GLU A 201 -10.90 56.22 -2.69
C GLU A 201 -12.44 56.36 -2.66
N GLY A 202 -12.99 56.46 -1.44
CA GLY A 202 -14.26 57.19 -1.20
C GLY A 202 -14.96 56.97 0.14
N ALA A 203 -14.62 57.79 1.14
CA ALA A 203 -15.47 58.40 2.19
C ALA A 203 -16.44 57.58 3.10
N ALA A 204 -16.14 57.66 4.41
CA ALA A 204 -17.03 57.97 5.54
C ALA A 204 -18.40 57.27 5.72
N SER A 205 -18.58 56.56 6.85
CA SER A 205 -19.47 57.00 7.95
C SER A 205 -19.51 55.97 9.10
N SER A 206 -19.58 56.49 10.34
CA SER A 206 -20.22 55.94 11.57
C SER A 206 -20.85 54.55 11.49
N GLY A 207 -20.67 53.63 12.43
CA GLY A 207 -20.78 53.76 13.89
C GLY A 207 -21.65 52.60 14.41
N GLU A 208 -21.62 52.35 15.72
CA GLU A 208 -22.58 51.51 16.49
C GLU A 208 -22.34 49.98 16.43
N SER A 209 -21.74 49.39 17.49
CA SER A 209 -22.39 48.89 18.73
C SER A 209 -23.32 47.70 18.51
N GLY A 210 -23.04 46.59 19.19
CA GLY A 210 -23.97 45.47 19.24
C GLY A 210 -23.35 44.15 19.68
N GLU A 211 -23.11 44.02 20.98
CA GLU A 211 -22.95 42.72 21.65
C GLU A 211 -24.04 41.72 21.21
N ARG A 212 -23.64 40.50 20.86
CA ARG A 212 -24.55 39.34 20.79
C ARG A 212 -24.00 38.14 21.54
N LYS A 213 -24.34 38.13 22.83
CA LYS A 213 -25.01 37.05 23.57
C LYS A 213 -25.01 35.67 22.90
N VAL A 214 -24.26 34.78 23.53
CA VAL A 214 -24.36 33.32 23.42
C VAL A 214 -25.77 32.88 23.82
N ALA A 215 -26.43 32.13 22.94
CA ALA A 215 -27.63 31.37 23.26
C ALA A 215 -27.39 29.91 22.84
N SER A 216 -27.23 29.07 23.85
CA SER A 216 -27.37 27.62 23.78
C SER A 216 -28.81 27.26 23.43
N GLY A 217 -29.02 26.24 22.59
CA GLY A 217 -30.36 25.68 22.42
C GLY A 217 -30.46 24.60 21.35
N SER A 218 -30.20 23.36 21.78
CA SER A 218 -30.94 22.14 21.45
C SER A 218 -31.13 21.69 19.98
N GLY A 219 -30.56 20.52 19.69
CA GLY A 219 -31.39 19.37 19.35
C GLY A 219 -31.20 18.82 17.94
N GLU A 220 -30.43 17.73 17.81
CA GLU A 220 -30.55 16.73 16.74
C GLU A 220 -29.81 15.48 17.22
N ARG A 221 -30.54 14.42 17.56
CA ARG A 221 -31.00 13.29 16.74
C ARG A 221 -30.12 12.06 17.01
N LYS A 222 -30.74 11.08 17.66
CA LYS A 222 -30.29 9.70 17.71
C LYS A 222 -30.35 9.15 16.29
N GLU A 223 -29.26 8.60 15.81
CA GLU A 223 -29.29 7.59 14.75
C GLU A 223 -28.58 6.35 15.27
N ASP A 224 -29.29 5.24 15.10
CA ASP A 224 -29.03 3.95 15.69
C ASP A 224 -27.84 3.26 15.02
N VAL A 225 -27.01 2.68 15.88
CA VAL A 225 -25.91 1.77 15.53
C VAL A 225 -26.53 0.49 14.95
N VAL A 226 -26.47 0.33 13.64
CA VAL A 226 -26.74 -0.97 12.98
C VAL A 226 -25.46 -1.79 13.02
N SER A 227 -25.42 -2.77 13.91
CA SER A 227 -24.41 -3.83 13.95
C SER A 227 -24.51 -4.75 12.71
N PRO A 228 -23.39 -5.27 12.20
CA PRO A 228 -23.36 -6.13 11.02
C PRO A 228 -23.92 -7.53 11.31
N VAL A 229 -24.79 -7.99 10.40
CA VAL A 229 -25.37 -9.34 10.38
C VAL A 229 -24.38 -10.33 9.79
N SER A 230 -24.08 -11.39 10.55
CA SER A 230 -23.31 -12.56 10.10
C SER A 230 -24.06 -13.35 9.02
N PRO A 231 -23.39 -13.88 7.97
CA PRO A 231 -24.01 -14.77 7.02
C PRO A 231 -24.19 -16.17 7.61
N THR A 232 -25.43 -16.62 7.70
CA THR A 232 -25.82 -18.01 7.96
C THR A 232 -25.55 -18.85 6.71
N SER A 233 -24.83 -19.95 6.91
CA SER A 233 -24.70 -21.08 5.99
C SER A 233 -26.07 -21.67 5.65
N ASP A 234 -26.45 -21.65 4.38
CA ASP A 234 -27.56 -22.45 3.87
C ASP A 234 -27.01 -23.42 2.82
N SER A 235 -26.74 -24.64 3.29
CA SER A 235 -26.30 -25.77 2.48
C SER A 235 -27.55 -26.49 1.98
N THR A 236 -28.02 -26.15 0.79
CA THR A 236 -29.03 -26.95 0.10
C THR A 236 -28.34 -27.97 -0.80
N ASP A 237 -28.32 -29.22 -0.33
CA ASP A 237 -28.11 -30.42 -1.13
C ASP A 237 -29.13 -30.46 -2.28
N ALA A 238 -28.68 -30.19 -3.50
CA ALA A 238 -29.44 -30.44 -4.71
C ALA A 238 -28.90 -31.72 -5.37
N LEU A 239 -29.40 -32.85 -4.90
CA LEU A 239 -29.36 -34.11 -5.64
C LEU A 239 -30.28 -33.95 -6.87
N SER A 240 -29.74 -34.11 -8.07
CA SER A 240 -30.56 -34.30 -9.27
C SER A 240 -29.94 -35.34 -10.21
N PRO A 241 -30.79 -36.12 -10.92
CA PRO A 241 -30.45 -37.45 -11.42
C PRO A 241 -29.89 -37.44 -12.85
N MET A 242 -29.14 -38.49 -13.18
CA MET A 242 -28.69 -38.80 -14.54
C MET A 242 -29.86 -39.18 -15.47
N PRO A 243 -29.85 -38.73 -16.74
CA PRO A 243 -30.76 -39.19 -17.78
C PRO A 243 -30.13 -40.36 -18.61
N PRO A 244 -30.89 -40.97 -19.55
CA PRO A 244 -30.98 -42.41 -19.79
C PRO A 244 -29.86 -43.04 -20.64
#